data_AF-A0A928RNH2-F1
#
_entry.id   AF-A0A928RNH2-F1
#
_cell.length_a   1.000
_cell.length_b   1.000
_cell.length_c   1.000
_cell.angle_alpha   90.00
_cell.angle_beta   90.00
_cell.angle_gamma   90.00
#
_symmetry.space_group_name_H-M   'P 1'
#
loop_
_entity.id
_entity.type
_entity.pdbx_description
1 polymer ?
#
loop_
_entity_poly.entity_id
_entity_poly.type
_entity_poly.pdbx_seq_one_letter_code
_entity_poly.pdbx_strand_id
1 'polypeptide(L)'
;MKSNTLKNLALRAKNRLLHKNLRKDYSTAEIKIIDTNDSEFVSKVKEVISNEETAYSPLKYLMDDSKLLSLDAQGKERYLLQTIQKYKQAREQIERENKIC
;
A
#
# COMPACT_ATOMS: atom_id res chain seq x y z
N MET A 1 -1.87 -4.41 16.04
CA MET A 1 -2.26 -3.59 17.22
C MET A 1 -2.10 -2.07 17.03
N LYS A 2 -1.06 -1.57 16.35
CA LYS A 2 -0.82 -0.10 16.16
C LYS A 2 -1.87 0.65 15.30
N SER A 3 -2.54 -0.04 14.39
CA SER A 3 -3.58 0.56 13.51
C SER A 3 -4.83 1.00 14.31
N ASN A 4 -5.29 0.19 15.28
CA ASN A 4 -6.45 0.50 16.10
C ASN A 4 -6.22 1.70 17.05
N THR A 5 -5.00 1.88 17.58
CA THR A 5 -4.68 3.02 18.45
C THR A 5 -4.71 4.34 17.67
N LEU A 6 -4.18 4.36 16.45
CA LEU A 6 -4.24 5.53 15.56
C LEU A 6 -5.68 5.86 15.15
N LYS A 7 -6.50 4.85 14.82
CA LYS A 7 -7.93 5.02 14.53
C LYS A 7 -8.66 5.67 15.70
N ASN A 8 -8.43 5.16 16.90
CA ASN A 8 -9.08 5.65 18.12
C ASN A 8 -8.64 7.07 18.47
N LEU A 9 -7.36 7.40 18.27
CA LEU A 9 -6.86 8.76 18.45
C LEU A 9 -7.50 9.74 17.45
N ALA A 10 -7.58 9.36 16.17
CA ALA A 10 -8.21 10.16 15.13
C ALA A 10 -9.71 10.38 15.39
N LEU A 11 -10.43 9.34 15.83
CA LEU A 11 -11.85 9.44 16.22
C LEU A 11 -12.06 10.39 17.41
N ARG A 12 -11.19 10.31 18.42
CA ARG A 12 -11.22 11.22 19.57
C ARG A 12 -10.94 12.66 19.15
N ALA A 13 -10.01 12.89 18.23
CA ALA A 13 -9.73 14.21 17.68
C ALA A 13 -10.93 14.76 16.89
N LYS A 14 -11.54 13.95 16.01
CA LYS A 14 -12.76 14.33 15.28
C LYS A 14 -13.89 14.72 16.23
N ASN A 15 -14.17 13.91 17.25
CA ASN A 15 -15.23 14.21 18.21
C ASN A 15 -14.97 15.52 18.95
N ARG A 16 -13.72 15.81 19.35
CA ARG A 16 -13.35 17.11 19.96
C ARG A 16 -13.63 18.30 19.03
N LEU A 17 -13.39 18.17 17.73
CA LEU A 17 -13.67 19.23 16.75
C LEU A 17 -15.18 19.42 16.54
N LEU A 18 -15.95 18.34 16.51
CA LEU A 18 -17.42 18.40 16.40
C LEU A 18 -18.07 19.10 17.61
N HIS A 19 -17.53 18.90 18.82
CA HIS A 19 -18.00 19.57 20.04
C HIS A 19 -17.59 21.05 20.14
N LYS A 20 -16.70 21.53 19.25
CA LYS A 20 -16.30 22.95 19.14
C LYS A 20 -17.10 23.73 18.09
N ASN A 21 -18.29 23.25 17.72
CA ASN A 21 -19.18 23.84 16.71
C ASN A 21 -18.62 23.89 15.27
N LEU A 22 -17.49 23.23 14.98
CA LEU A 22 -16.95 23.09 13.61
C LEU A 22 -17.66 21.98 12.81
N ARG A 23 -18.95 21.76 13.10
CA ARG A 23 -19.73 20.63 12.58
C ARG A 23 -19.90 20.71 11.06
N LYS A 24 -19.99 21.92 10.50
CA LYS A 24 -20.12 22.16 9.05
C LYS A 24 -18.93 21.60 8.26
N ASP A 25 -17.72 21.68 8.80
CA ASP A 25 -16.50 21.38 8.04
C ASP A 25 -16.02 19.93 8.23
N TYR A 26 -16.41 19.26 9.32
CA TYR A 26 -15.86 17.94 9.69
C TYR A 26 -16.91 16.83 9.88
N SER A 27 -18.20 17.11 9.74
CA SER A 27 -19.27 16.09 9.87
C SER A 27 -19.07 14.92 8.91
N THR A 28 -18.75 15.21 7.65
CA THR A 28 -18.57 14.23 6.57
C THR A 28 -17.15 13.67 6.47
N ALA A 29 -16.21 14.13 7.31
CA ALA A 29 -14.83 13.68 7.22
C ALA A 29 -14.71 12.19 7.62
N GLU A 30 -14.34 11.33 6.66
CA GLU A 30 -14.06 9.92 6.89
C GLU A 30 -12.62 9.70 7.36
N ILE A 31 -12.45 8.92 8.43
CA ILE A 31 -11.13 8.51 8.91
C ILE A 31 -10.81 7.17 8.26
N LYS A 32 -9.99 7.19 7.21
CA LYS A 32 -9.37 5.98 6.66
C LYS A 32 -8.04 5.73 7.36
N ILE A 33 -7.88 4.50 7.86
CA ILE A 33 -6.56 4.01 8.20
C ILE A 33 -5.93 3.58 6.89
N ILE A 34 -4.82 4.23 6.52
CA ILE A 34 -3.98 3.73 5.43
C ILE A 34 -3.21 2.56 6.03
N ASP A 35 -3.64 1.35 5.73
CA ASP A 35 -2.89 0.17 6.10
C ASP A 35 -1.60 0.14 5.26
N THR A 36 -0.47 -0.06 5.92
CA THR A 36 0.83 -0.22 5.25
C THR A 36 0.97 -1.58 4.55
N ASN A 37 0.06 -2.51 4.84
CA ASN A 37 -0.01 -3.77 4.12
C ASN A 37 -0.68 -3.53 2.76
N ASP A 38 0.18 -3.44 1.74
CA ASP A 38 -0.15 -3.27 0.33
C ASP A 38 -0.76 -4.58 -0.21
N SER A 39 -1.93 -4.99 0.31
CA SER A 39 -2.56 -6.29 0.02
C SER A 39 -2.84 -6.46 -1.47
N GLU A 40 -3.25 -5.38 -2.15
CA GLU A 40 -3.43 -5.34 -3.60
C GLU A 40 -2.12 -5.63 -4.34
N PHE A 41 -1.00 -5.07 -3.88
CA PHE A 41 0.31 -5.35 -4.46
C PHE A 41 0.70 -6.80 -4.27
N VAL A 42 0.49 -7.37 -3.07
CA VAL A 42 0.79 -8.79 -2.78
C VAL A 42 -0.07 -9.72 -3.65
N SER A 43 -1.35 -9.40 -3.87
CA SER A 43 -2.22 -10.16 -4.78
C SER A 43 -1.70 -10.15 -6.21
N LYS A 44 -1.28 -8.98 -6.73
CA LYS A 44 -0.64 -8.88 -8.05
C LYS A 44 0.67 -9.68 -8.11
N VAL A 45 1.47 -9.68 -7.04
CA VAL A 45 2.68 -10.51 -6.97
C VAL A 45 2.33 -11.99 -7.05
N LYS A 46 1.27 -12.46 -6.36
CA LYS A 46 0.80 -13.85 -6.46
C LYS A 46 0.43 -14.20 -7.91
N GLU A 47 -0.35 -13.36 -8.58
CA GLU A 47 -0.72 -13.56 -10.00
C GLU A 47 0.50 -13.64 -10.92
N VAL A 48 1.48 -12.75 -10.72
CA VAL A 48 2.72 -12.70 -11.52
C VAL A 48 3.59 -13.93 -11.31
N ILE A 49 3.63 -14.48 -10.08
CA ILE A 49 4.38 -15.71 -9.77
C ILE A 49 3.66 -16.95 -10.33
N SER A 50 2.33 -16.96 -10.35
CA SER A 50 1.53 -18.08 -10.85
C SER A 50 1.50 -18.18 -12.38
N ASN A 51 1.78 -17.08 -13.10
CA ASN A 51 1.81 -17.05 -14.57
C ASN A 51 3.25 -17.13 -15.11
N GLU A 52 3.55 -18.18 -15.88
CA GLU A 52 4.88 -18.43 -16.45
C GLU A 52 5.34 -17.34 -17.44
N GLU A 53 4.43 -16.74 -18.20
CA GLU A 53 4.74 -15.67 -19.16
C GLU A 53 5.17 -14.37 -18.47
N THR A 54 4.57 -14.05 -17.32
CA THR A 54 4.89 -12.83 -16.56
C THR A 54 6.09 -13.00 -15.65
N ALA A 55 6.51 -14.24 -15.39
CA ALA A 55 7.66 -14.56 -14.54
C ALA A 55 9.00 -14.06 -15.12
N TYR A 56 9.10 -13.86 -16.43
CA TYR A 56 10.32 -13.36 -17.08
C TYR A 56 10.59 -11.87 -16.83
N SER A 57 9.54 -11.07 -16.61
CA SER A 57 9.69 -9.63 -16.31
C SER A 57 8.66 -9.15 -15.27
N PRO A 58 8.75 -9.64 -14.02
CA PRO A 58 7.74 -9.38 -13.00
C PRO A 58 7.64 -7.90 -12.64
N LEU A 59 8.75 -7.16 -12.67
CA LEU A 59 8.77 -5.74 -12.33
C LEU A 59 8.01 -4.88 -13.33
N LYS A 60 8.05 -5.23 -14.63
CA LYS A 60 7.31 -4.48 -15.66
C LYS A 60 5.81 -4.54 -15.42
N TYR A 61 5.29 -5.69 -14.98
CA TYR A 61 3.87 -5.88 -14.66
C TYR A 61 3.45 -5.26 -13.32
N LEU A 62 4.40 -5.03 -12.42
CA LEU A 62 4.16 -4.46 -11.09
C LEU A 62 4.32 -2.93 -11.06
N MET A 63 5.01 -2.36 -12.04
CA MET A 63 5.20 -0.92 -12.17
C MET A 63 4.04 -0.27 -12.89
N ASP A 64 3.68 0.93 -12.45
CA ASP A 64 2.69 1.77 -13.12
C ASP A 64 3.40 2.71 -14.09
N ASP A 65 3.22 2.49 -15.39
CA ASP A 65 3.83 3.27 -16.45
C ASP A 65 3.42 4.75 -16.39
N SER A 66 2.18 5.06 -16.02
CA SER A 66 1.70 6.43 -15.92
C SER A 66 2.45 7.20 -14.82
N LYS A 67 2.67 6.52 -13.69
CA LYS A 67 3.43 7.05 -12.57
C LYS A 67 4.91 7.16 -12.92
N LEU A 68 5.50 6.14 -13.57
CA LEU A 68 6.88 6.17 -14.02
C LEU A 68 7.15 7.36 -14.95
N LEU A 69 6.25 7.62 -15.90
CA LEU A 69 6.39 8.70 -16.87
C LEU A 69 6.29 10.09 -16.24
N SER A 70 5.54 10.23 -15.15
CA SER A 70 5.42 11.50 -14.41
C SER A 70 6.65 11.85 -13.56
N LEU A 71 7.57 10.92 -13.33
CA LEU A 71 8.73 11.09 -12.46
C LEU A 71 9.96 11.60 -13.21
N ASP A 72 10.81 12.31 -12.48
CA ASP A 72 12.15 12.71 -12.90
C ASP A 72 13.13 11.52 -12.90
N ALA A 73 14.33 11.69 -13.44
CA ALA A 73 15.30 10.60 -13.55
C ALA A 73 15.62 9.95 -12.19
N GLN A 74 15.79 10.77 -11.14
CA GLN A 74 16.06 10.29 -9.79
C GLN A 74 14.82 9.64 -9.16
N GLY A 75 13.63 10.18 -9.42
CA GLY A 75 12.36 9.58 -8.99
C GLY A 75 12.10 8.22 -9.63
N LYS A 76 12.44 8.05 -10.92
CA LYS A 76 12.34 6.77 -11.63
C LYS A 76 13.23 5.70 -11.01
N GLU A 77 14.49 6.04 -10.72
CA GLU A 77 15.43 5.14 -10.06
C GLU A 77 14.91 4.72 -8.67
N ARG A 78 14.48 5.69 -7.87
CA ARG A 78 13.92 5.44 -6.54
C ARG A 78 12.66 4.57 -6.62
N TYR A 79 11.77 4.82 -7.56
CA TYR A 79 10.54 4.07 -7.75
C TYR A 79 10.81 2.62 -8.17
N LEU A 80 11.78 2.40 -9.07
CA LEU A 80 12.23 1.07 -9.45
C LEU A 80 12.79 0.30 -8.25
N LEU A 81 13.71 0.89 -7.50
CA LEU A 81 14.32 0.27 -6.33
C LEU A 81 13.28 -0.07 -5.25
N GLN A 82 12.31 0.83 -5.01
CA GLN A 82 11.20 0.56 -4.10
C GLN A 82 10.33 -0.59 -4.57
N THR A 83 10.02 -0.67 -5.86
CA THR A 83 9.22 -1.76 -6.43
C THR A 83 9.94 -3.10 -6.29
N ILE A 84 11.25 -3.14 -6.52
CA ILE A 84 12.09 -4.33 -6.29
C ILE A 84 12.02 -4.76 -4.83
N GLN A 85 12.21 -3.83 -3.90
CA GLN A 85 12.18 -4.13 -2.47
C GLN A 85 10.80 -4.66 -2.03
N LYS A 86 9.71 -4.03 -2.49
CA LYS A 86 8.35 -4.49 -2.21
C LYS A 86 8.08 -5.87 -2.78
N TYR A 87 8.50 -6.13 -4.02
CA TYR A 87 8.36 -7.45 -4.64
C TYR A 87 9.07 -8.53 -3.84
N LYS A 88 10.32 -8.26 -3.40
CA LYS A 88 11.08 -9.21 -2.57
C LYS A 88 10.37 -9.51 -1.25
N GLN A 89 9.88 -8.48 -0.56
CA GLN A 89 9.14 -8.64 0.70
C GLN A 89 7.84 -9.43 0.51
N ALA A 90 7.09 -9.13 -0.55
CA ALA A 90 5.85 -9.84 -0.90
C ALA A 90 6.13 -11.31 -1.22
N ARG A 91 7.19 -11.60 -1.98
CA ARG A 91 7.60 -12.96 -2.30
C ARG A 91 8.02 -13.74 -1.06
N GLU A 92 8.84 -13.16 -0.17
CA GLU A 92 9.21 -13.77 1.11
C GLU A 92 8.00 -14.01 2.02
N GLN A 93 6.96 -13.18 1.93
CA GLN A 93 5.72 -13.40 2.64
C GLN A 93 4.96 -14.59 2.06
N ILE A 94 4.81 -14.66 0.74
CA ILE A 94 4.14 -15.78 0.03
C ILE A 94 4.85 -17.11 0.29
N GLU A 95 6.18 -17.12 0.22
CA GLU A 95 6.98 -18.33 0.50
C GLU A 95 6.83 -18.79 1.96
N ARG A 96 6.70 -17.86 2.92
CA ARG A 96 6.39 -18.21 4.31
C ARG A 96 4.99 -18.77 4.47
N GLU A 97 3.99 -18.17 3.82
CA GLU A 97 2.60 -18.66 3.82
C GLU A 97 2.53 -20.09 3.24
N ASN A 98 3.25 -20.37 2.14
CA ASN A 98 3.24 -21.67 1.47
C ASN A 98 4.04 -22.76 2.22
N LYS A 99 5.07 -22.41 3.00
CA LYS A 99 5.84 -23.37 3.82
C LYS A 99 5.16 -23.78 5.12
N ILE A 100 4.10 -23.07 5.51
CA ILE A 100 3.32 -23.36 6.71
C ILE A 100 2.17 -24.34 6.40
N CYS A 101 1.92 -24.66 5.12
CA CYS A 101 1.10 -25.78 4.67
C CYS A 101 1.96 -27.02 4.41
#